data_AF-A0A9D8WLG4-F1
#
_entry.id   AF-A0A9D8WLG4-F1
#
_cell.length_a   1.000
_cell.length_b   1.000
_cell.length_c   1.000
_cell.angle_alpha   90.00
_cell.angle_beta   90.00
_cell.angle_gamma   90.00
#
_symmetry.space_group_name_H-M   'P 1'
#
loop_
_entity.id
_entity.type
_entity.pdbx_description
1 polymer ?
#
loop_
_entity_poly.entity_id
_entity_poly.type
_entity_poly.pdbx_seq_one_letter_code
_entity_poly.pdbx_strand_id
1 'polypeptide(L)'
;MNEKELYGYLVREDRYDASRQDCYGFSRSSDVRNGRSLAVGNMVGGFPFTMEGVRFHNSECAYIAGLFSDGTPECIGIQRQLAECNNGFMAKRAIRRPNLHRMQKDYTSFNIEWMLYVVWCKCVGNADFRKLLLALPADSVILEDVSTRPGATSNIWGCSNELLGKRLKARKKDLRSQGLSEAEIKRRLDALRLGEWYHEGTFVGQNIMGKVLMVCRDSLRTGTPPAIDLALLRQARINFFGTVLPFAEVPSLEN
;
A
#
# COMPACT_ATOMS: atom_id res chain seq x y z
N MET A 1 -2.76 2.35 -21.39
CA MET A 1 -3.86 1.66 -20.70
C MET A 1 -4.88 2.71 -20.34
N ASN A 2 -6.14 2.55 -20.76
CA ASN A 2 -7.21 3.47 -20.33
C ASN A 2 -7.71 3.12 -18.91
N GLU A 3 -8.56 3.97 -18.33
CA GLU A 3 -9.09 3.82 -16.96
C GLU A 3 -9.73 2.44 -16.72
N LYS A 4 -10.55 1.95 -17.67
CA LYS A 4 -11.25 0.66 -17.55
C LYS A 4 -10.29 -0.53 -17.59
N GLU A 5 -9.30 -0.49 -18.48
CA GLU A 5 -8.25 -1.50 -18.55
C GLU A 5 -7.40 -1.49 -17.28
N LEU A 6 -7.11 -0.30 -16.73
CA LEU A 6 -6.35 -0.13 -15.49
C LEU A 6 -7.09 -0.71 -14.30
N TYR A 7 -8.37 -0.36 -14.12
CA TYR A 7 -9.18 -0.93 -13.06
C TYR A 7 -9.24 -2.45 -13.17
N GLY A 8 -9.48 -2.99 -14.39
CA GLY A 8 -9.47 -4.42 -14.66
C GLY A 8 -8.14 -5.09 -14.30
N TYR A 9 -7.01 -4.45 -14.59
CA TYR A 9 -5.68 -4.90 -14.18
C TYR A 9 -5.52 -4.91 -12.65
N LEU A 10 -5.92 -3.83 -11.96
CA LEU A 10 -5.78 -3.69 -10.52
C LEU A 10 -6.56 -4.77 -9.74
N VAL A 11 -7.81 -5.06 -10.13
CA VAL A 11 -8.69 -6.01 -9.42
C VAL A 11 -8.54 -7.46 -9.84
N ARG A 12 -7.77 -7.74 -10.89
CA ARG A 12 -7.53 -9.13 -11.33
C ARG A 12 -6.80 -9.90 -10.25
N GLU A 13 -7.27 -11.10 -9.90
CA GLU A 13 -6.47 -12.03 -9.11
C GLU A 13 -5.37 -12.63 -10.00
N ASP A 14 -4.14 -12.59 -9.52
CA ASP A 14 -2.97 -13.10 -10.24
C ASP A 14 -2.23 -14.16 -9.42
N ARG A 15 -1.43 -14.96 -10.13
CA ARG A 15 -0.53 -15.96 -9.56
C ARG A 15 0.89 -15.62 -9.97
N TYR A 16 1.76 -15.39 -8.98
CA TYR A 16 3.14 -15.01 -9.21
C TYR A 16 4.07 -16.13 -8.74
N ASP A 17 4.69 -16.83 -9.69
CA ASP A 17 5.62 -17.91 -9.39
C ASP A 17 6.99 -17.31 -9.06
N ALA A 18 7.37 -17.36 -7.77
CA ALA A 18 8.59 -16.72 -7.26
C ALA A 18 9.88 -17.37 -7.79
N SER A 19 9.78 -18.57 -8.37
CA SER A 19 10.89 -19.25 -9.04
C SER A 19 11.09 -18.80 -10.49
N ARG A 20 10.08 -18.13 -11.09
CA ARG A 20 10.08 -17.70 -12.49
C ARG A 20 10.06 -16.19 -12.66
N GLN A 21 9.56 -15.47 -11.66
CA GLN A 21 9.37 -14.02 -11.70
C GLN A 21 10.13 -13.35 -10.56
N ASP A 22 10.69 -12.18 -10.84
CA ASP A 22 11.40 -11.40 -9.82
C ASP A 22 10.40 -10.63 -8.93
N CYS A 23 9.93 -11.27 -7.87
CA CYS A 23 8.79 -10.86 -7.03
C CYS A 23 9.16 -10.09 -5.75
N TYR A 24 9.37 -8.79 -5.74
CA TYR A 24 9.71 -8.05 -4.52
C TYR A 24 8.55 -7.96 -3.51
N GLY A 25 8.46 -8.95 -2.61
CA GLY A 25 7.51 -9.05 -1.51
C GLY A 25 7.86 -8.18 -0.31
N PHE A 26 7.22 -7.02 -0.20
CA PHE A 26 7.31 -6.18 0.99
C PHE A 26 6.27 -6.62 2.02
N SER A 27 6.69 -6.68 3.28
CA SER A 27 5.80 -6.92 4.42
C SER A 27 6.07 -5.90 5.52
N ARG A 28 7.28 -5.36 5.62
CA ARG A 28 7.70 -4.43 6.66
C ARG A 28 8.51 -3.28 6.07
N SER A 29 8.52 -2.15 6.78
CA SER A 29 9.31 -0.98 6.40
C SER A 29 10.82 -1.22 6.39
N SER A 30 11.30 -2.22 7.14
CA SER A 30 12.73 -2.57 7.24
C SER A 30 13.15 -3.65 6.25
N ASP A 31 12.25 -4.13 5.39
CA ASP A 31 12.58 -5.20 4.44
C ASP A 31 13.59 -4.69 3.42
N VAL A 32 14.66 -5.46 3.20
CA VAL A 32 15.71 -5.17 2.23
C VAL A 32 15.98 -6.44 1.43
N ARG A 33 16.08 -6.30 0.11
CA ARG A 33 16.41 -7.40 -0.80
C ARG A 33 17.41 -6.94 -1.86
N ASN A 34 18.47 -7.71 -2.08
CA ASN A 34 19.51 -7.40 -3.07
C ASN A 34 20.00 -5.94 -2.96
N GLY A 35 20.26 -5.49 -1.71
CA GLY A 35 20.68 -4.12 -1.38
C GLY A 35 19.61 -3.04 -1.54
N ARG A 36 18.37 -3.39 -1.93
CA ARG A 36 17.28 -2.44 -2.17
C ARG A 36 16.29 -2.47 -1.02
N SER A 37 15.95 -1.29 -0.50
CA SER A 37 14.90 -1.14 0.50
C SER A 37 13.51 -1.38 -0.11
N LEU A 38 12.65 -2.08 0.63
CA LEU A 38 11.25 -2.36 0.28
C LEU A 38 10.28 -1.56 1.16
N ALA A 39 10.72 -0.39 1.62
CA ALA A 39 9.94 0.58 2.38
C ALA A 39 8.84 1.28 1.54
N VAL A 40 8.18 0.54 0.64
CA VAL A 40 7.25 1.07 -0.37
C VAL A 40 5.77 0.99 0.04
N GLY A 41 5.45 0.22 1.09
CA GLY A 41 4.07 0.04 1.55
C GLY A 41 3.38 1.33 2.01
N ASN A 42 2.06 1.39 1.87
CA ASN A 42 1.22 2.54 2.26
C ASN A 42 1.34 2.93 3.75
N MET A 43 1.57 1.97 4.64
CA MET A 43 1.75 2.23 6.08
C MET A 43 3.13 2.73 6.46
N VAL A 44 4.09 2.74 5.52
CA VAL A 44 5.48 3.13 5.79
C VAL A 44 5.60 4.65 5.92
N GLY A 45 6.16 5.10 7.04
CA GLY A 45 6.54 6.49 7.27
C GLY A 45 7.86 6.88 6.61
N GLY A 46 8.36 8.08 6.90
CA GLY A 46 9.64 8.59 6.36
C GLY A 46 9.53 9.25 4.99
N PHE A 47 8.36 9.17 4.36
CA PHE A 47 8.08 9.76 3.04
C PHE A 47 6.84 10.66 3.11
N PRO A 48 6.90 11.78 3.86
CA PRO A 48 5.76 12.68 3.97
C PRO A 48 5.48 13.36 2.63
N PHE A 49 4.22 13.69 2.39
CA PHE A 49 3.76 14.38 1.19
C PHE A 49 2.57 15.26 1.54
N THR A 50 2.30 16.26 0.71
CA THR A 50 1.18 17.17 0.86
C THR A 50 0.12 16.85 -0.17
N MET A 51 -1.15 16.85 0.25
CA MET A 51 -2.30 16.69 -0.61
C MET A 51 -3.31 17.77 -0.21
N GLU A 52 -3.67 18.65 -1.15
CA GLU A 52 -4.67 19.71 -0.94
C GLU A 52 -4.31 20.62 0.25
N GLY A 53 -3.02 20.99 0.35
CA GLY A 53 -2.49 21.81 1.45
C GLY A 53 -2.30 21.08 2.77
N VAL A 54 -2.69 19.81 2.89
CA VAL A 54 -2.55 19.01 4.12
C VAL A 54 -1.39 18.04 4.00
N ARG A 55 -0.46 18.11 4.97
CA ARG A 55 0.69 17.20 5.04
C ARG A 55 0.31 15.90 5.74
N PHE A 56 0.66 14.77 5.13
CA PHE A 56 0.55 13.43 5.71
C PHE A 56 1.91 12.77 5.87
N HIS A 57 2.04 11.96 6.91
CA HIS A 57 3.29 11.22 7.20
C HIS A 57 3.41 9.88 6.44
N ASN A 58 2.29 9.32 6.01
CA ASN A 58 2.20 8.06 5.27
C ASN A 58 0.89 8.00 4.46
N SER A 59 0.84 7.14 3.44
CA SER A 59 -0.31 7.03 2.54
C SER A 59 -1.54 6.44 3.24
N GLU A 60 -1.37 5.57 4.23
CA GLU A 60 -2.50 4.99 4.97
C GLU A 60 -3.31 6.08 5.68
N CYS A 61 -2.67 7.07 6.31
CA CYS A 61 -3.38 8.19 6.94
C CYS A 61 -4.18 9.01 5.93
N ALA A 62 -3.58 9.36 4.79
CA ALA A 62 -4.26 10.12 3.72
C ALA A 62 -5.42 9.32 3.11
N TYR A 63 -5.18 8.02 2.85
CA TYR A 63 -6.19 7.11 2.34
C TYR A 63 -7.39 7.02 3.29
N ILE A 64 -7.15 6.78 4.59
CA ILE A 64 -8.22 6.71 5.59
C ILE A 64 -8.96 8.05 5.70
N ALA A 65 -8.27 9.19 5.60
CA ALA A 65 -8.90 10.51 5.70
C ALA A 65 -9.96 10.71 4.59
N GLY A 66 -9.70 10.24 3.38
CA GLY A 66 -10.67 10.27 2.28
C GLY A 66 -11.85 9.29 2.42
N LEU A 67 -11.82 8.37 3.39
CA LEU A 67 -12.96 7.49 3.70
C LEU A 67 -13.97 8.18 4.64
N PHE A 68 -13.56 9.25 5.33
CA PHE A 68 -14.38 10.06 6.23
C PHE A 68 -14.80 11.36 5.54
N SER A 69 -15.56 11.21 4.47
CA SER A 69 -15.76 12.21 3.41
C SER A 69 -17.14 12.89 3.42
N ASP A 70 -17.97 12.65 4.44
CA ASP A 70 -19.31 13.25 4.54
C ASP A 70 -19.29 14.75 4.89
N GLY A 71 -18.12 15.31 5.22
CA GLY A 71 -17.95 16.74 5.53
C GLY A 71 -18.56 17.20 6.85
N THR A 72 -19.05 16.29 7.69
CA THR A 72 -19.54 16.63 9.04
C THR A 72 -18.38 17.08 9.94
N PRO A 73 -18.65 17.87 11.00
CA PRO A 73 -17.62 18.27 11.96
C PRO A 73 -16.85 17.09 12.56
N GLU A 74 -17.51 15.95 12.79
CA GLU A 74 -16.86 14.74 13.31
C GLU A 74 -15.93 14.09 12.28
N CYS A 75 -16.38 13.98 11.03
CA CYS A 75 -15.54 13.46 9.94
C CYS A 75 -14.30 14.35 9.72
N ILE A 76 -14.47 15.67 9.72
CA ILE A 76 -13.35 16.62 9.64
C ILE A 76 -12.43 16.49 10.86
N GLY A 77 -12.99 16.31 12.06
CA GLY A 77 -12.21 16.05 13.28
C GLY A 77 -11.36 14.78 13.17
N ILE A 78 -11.90 13.70 12.59
CA ILE A 78 -11.18 12.46 12.33
C ILE A 78 -10.06 12.68 11.29
N GLN A 79 -10.34 13.42 10.21
CA GLN A 79 -9.34 13.77 9.19
C GLN A 79 -8.15 14.52 9.79
N ARG A 80 -8.38 15.47 10.71
CA ARG A 80 -7.31 16.18 11.45
C ARG A 80 -6.45 15.24 12.29
N GLN A 81 -7.07 14.32 13.03
CA GLN A 81 -6.34 13.29 13.79
C GLN A 81 -5.48 12.41 12.86
N LEU A 82 -5.96 12.11 11.66
CA LEU A 82 -5.22 11.31 10.67
C LEU A 82 -4.03 12.07 10.09
N ALA A 83 -4.16 13.37 9.83
CA ALA A 83 -3.06 14.22 9.37
C ALA A 83 -1.92 14.29 10.41
N GLU A 84 -2.26 14.37 11.69
CA GLU A 84 -1.30 14.39 12.80
C GLU A 84 -0.69 12.99 13.08
N CYS A 85 -1.38 11.92 12.68
CA CYS A 85 -0.93 10.56 12.94
C CYS A 85 0.27 10.18 12.06
N ASN A 86 1.42 9.92 12.69
CA ASN A 86 2.64 9.54 12.00
C ASN A 86 2.79 8.02 11.74
N ASN A 87 1.82 7.21 12.16
CA ASN A 87 1.90 5.75 12.12
C ASN A 87 0.63 5.13 11.52
N GLY A 88 0.71 4.61 10.29
CA GLY A 88 -0.43 4.03 9.58
C GLY A 88 -1.11 2.86 10.31
N PHE A 89 -0.35 2.06 11.06
CA PHE A 89 -0.93 0.99 11.88
C PHE A 89 -1.79 1.57 13.02
N MET A 90 -1.32 2.65 13.66
CA MET A 90 -2.09 3.36 14.68
C MET A 90 -3.29 4.08 14.09
N ALA A 91 -3.17 4.70 12.91
CA ALA A 91 -4.30 5.30 12.20
C ALA A 91 -5.42 4.28 11.98
N LYS A 92 -5.08 3.07 11.51
CA LYS A 92 -6.06 1.99 11.32
C LYS A 92 -6.66 1.51 12.64
N ARG A 93 -5.83 1.28 13.66
CA ARG A 93 -6.26 0.65 14.92
C ARG A 93 -7.00 1.60 15.86
N ALA A 94 -6.50 2.82 16.03
CA ALA A 94 -6.94 3.77 17.05
C ALA A 94 -7.88 4.84 16.50
N ILE A 95 -7.82 5.14 15.20
CA ILE A 95 -8.64 6.21 14.60
C ILE A 95 -9.75 5.62 13.72
N ARG A 96 -9.39 4.84 12.68
CA ARG A 96 -10.38 4.28 11.75
C ARG A 96 -11.34 3.30 12.43
N ARG A 97 -10.82 2.30 13.15
CA ARG A 97 -11.65 1.21 13.70
C ARG A 97 -12.76 1.71 14.65
N PRO A 98 -12.52 2.62 15.61
CA PRO A 98 -13.59 3.17 16.45
C PRO A 98 -14.65 3.97 15.67
N ASN A 99 -14.28 4.51 14.52
CA ASN A 99 -15.13 5.41 13.74
C ASN A 99 -15.77 4.77 12.50
N LEU A 100 -15.68 3.44 12.30
CA LEU A 100 -16.17 2.77 11.08
C LEU A 100 -17.62 3.10 10.69
N HIS A 101 -18.49 3.38 11.67
CA HIS A 101 -19.88 3.76 11.46
C HIS A 101 -20.07 5.13 10.77
N ARG A 102 -19.00 5.95 10.70
CA ARG A 102 -18.97 7.27 10.05
C ARG A 102 -18.28 7.26 8.69
N MET A 103 -17.79 6.11 8.26
CA MET A 103 -17.15 5.96 6.96
C MET A 103 -18.19 6.09 5.86
N GLN A 104 -17.85 6.75 4.76
CA GLN A 104 -18.74 6.89 3.61
C GLN A 104 -19.24 5.51 3.16
N LYS A 105 -20.56 5.35 3.00
CA LYS A 105 -21.21 4.04 2.82
C LYS A 105 -20.74 3.29 1.58
N ASP A 106 -20.50 4.01 0.49
CA ASP A 106 -20.11 3.47 -0.81
C ASP A 106 -18.60 3.51 -1.05
N TYR A 107 -17.77 3.70 -0.01
CA TYR A 107 -16.32 3.84 -0.18
C TYR A 107 -15.65 2.73 -0.99
N THR A 108 -16.18 1.50 -0.95
CA THR A 108 -15.64 0.36 -1.72
C THR A 108 -15.82 0.50 -3.23
N SER A 109 -16.67 1.41 -3.71
CA SER A 109 -16.86 1.66 -5.14
C SER A 109 -15.70 2.45 -5.76
N PHE A 110 -14.98 3.25 -4.95
CA PHE A 110 -13.93 4.15 -5.43
C PHE A 110 -12.59 4.02 -4.69
N ASN A 111 -12.51 3.20 -3.64
CA ASN A 111 -11.32 3.12 -2.78
C ASN A 111 -10.02 2.75 -3.50
N ILE A 112 -10.10 1.98 -4.60
CA ILE A 112 -8.92 1.61 -5.39
C ILE A 112 -8.38 2.82 -6.14
N GLU A 113 -9.25 3.55 -6.86
CA GLU A 113 -8.88 4.81 -7.54
C GLU A 113 -8.39 5.85 -6.53
N TRP A 114 -9.02 5.91 -5.35
CA TRP A 114 -8.56 6.78 -4.27
C TRP A 114 -7.17 6.41 -3.75
N MET A 115 -6.88 5.12 -3.54
CA MET A 115 -5.54 4.68 -3.16
C MET A 115 -4.52 5.01 -4.25
N LEU A 116 -4.85 4.79 -5.52
CA LEU A 116 -3.99 5.14 -6.65
C LEU A 116 -3.68 6.63 -6.67
N TYR A 117 -4.70 7.48 -6.51
CA TYR A 117 -4.53 8.93 -6.39
C TYR A 117 -3.62 9.31 -5.22
N VAL A 118 -3.87 8.77 -4.03
CA VAL A 118 -3.06 9.05 -2.82
C VAL A 118 -1.59 8.64 -2.99
N VAL A 119 -1.33 7.46 -3.56
CA VAL A 119 0.04 6.99 -3.80
C VAL A 119 0.72 7.81 -4.90
N TRP A 120 -0.03 8.23 -5.92
CA TRP A 120 0.49 9.12 -6.94
C TRP A 120 0.84 10.52 -6.38
N CYS A 121 -0.01 11.11 -5.54
CA CYS A 121 0.31 12.35 -4.81
C CYS A 121 1.60 12.21 -3.99
N LYS A 122 1.84 11.05 -3.36
CA LYS A 122 3.10 10.76 -2.68
C LYS A 122 4.29 10.69 -3.63
N CYS A 123 4.12 10.06 -4.79
CA CYS A 123 5.15 10.03 -5.83
C CYS A 123 5.49 11.44 -6.28
N VAL A 124 4.50 12.28 -6.56
CA VAL A 124 4.72 13.68 -6.96
C VAL A 124 5.37 14.50 -5.84
N GLY A 125 4.82 14.43 -4.62
CA GLY A 125 5.24 15.25 -3.50
C GLY A 125 6.50 14.80 -2.75
N ASN A 126 7.07 13.62 -3.04
CA ASN A 126 8.23 13.10 -2.31
C ASN A 126 9.29 12.46 -3.23
N ALA A 127 10.38 13.18 -3.46
CA ALA A 127 11.46 12.75 -4.33
C ALA A 127 12.19 11.48 -3.86
N ASP A 128 12.34 11.28 -2.55
CA ASP A 128 13.04 10.10 -2.02
C ASP A 128 12.18 8.84 -2.15
N PHE A 129 10.86 8.96 -2.01
CA PHE A 129 9.94 7.88 -2.33
C PHE A 129 10.00 7.52 -3.81
N ARG A 130 10.07 8.51 -4.72
CA ARG A 130 10.28 8.24 -6.15
C ARG A 130 11.57 7.47 -6.40
N LYS A 131 12.69 7.92 -5.84
CA LYS A 131 13.99 7.25 -5.98
C LYS A 131 13.91 5.81 -5.47
N LEU A 132 13.28 5.59 -4.32
CA LEU A 132 13.07 4.26 -3.76
C LEU A 132 12.29 3.35 -4.72
N LEU A 133 11.16 3.84 -5.24
CA LEU A 133 10.30 3.07 -6.12
C LEU A 133 10.95 2.76 -7.48
N LEU A 134 11.69 3.74 -8.03
CA LEU A 134 12.44 3.61 -9.29
C LEU A 134 13.69 2.72 -9.17
N ALA A 135 14.24 2.54 -7.97
CA ALA A 135 15.39 1.66 -7.72
C ALA A 135 15.04 0.16 -7.85
N LEU A 136 13.76 -0.20 -7.79
CA LEU A 136 13.30 -1.56 -8.08
C LEU A 136 13.40 -1.83 -9.59
N PRO A 137 13.77 -3.05 -10.02
CA PRO A 137 13.87 -3.38 -11.46
C PRO A 137 12.57 -3.12 -12.22
N ALA A 138 12.67 -2.97 -13.55
CA ALA A 138 11.51 -2.55 -14.34
C ALA A 138 10.49 -3.67 -14.56
N ASP A 139 11.00 -4.86 -14.79
CA ASP A 139 10.29 -6.11 -15.00
C ASP A 139 9.91 -6.81 -13.68
N SER A 140 10.36 -6.29 -12.53
CA SER A 140 10.07 -6.92 -11.25
C SER A 140 8.61 -6.71 -10.83
N VAL A 141 8.03 -7.75 -10.23
CA VAL A 141 6.69 -7.70 -9.63
C VAL A 141 6.80 -7.17 -8.20
N ILE A 142 6.07 -6.11 -7.84
CA ILE A 142 6.00 -5.61 -6.47
C ILE A 142 4.80 -6.26 -5.78
N LEU A 143 5.02 -6.87 -4.62
CA LEU A 143 4.00 -7.64 -3.90
C LEU A 143 3.85 -7.14 -2.47
N GLU A 144 2.62 -6.89 -2.01
CA GLU A 144 2.33 -6.81 -0.58
C GLU A 144 2.20 -8.24 -0.03
N ASP A 145 3.23 -8.72 0.66
CA ASP A 145 3.33 -10.08 1.20
C ASP A 145 2.57 -10.20 2.53
N VAL A 146 1.41 -10.85 2.47
CA VAL A 146 0.53 -11.13 3.61
C VAL A 146 0.60 -12.58 4.10
N SER A 147 1.57 -13.37 3.62
CA SER A 147 1.69 -14.82 3.88
C SER A 147 1.72 -15.20 5.37
N THR A 148 2.14 -14.28 6.24
CA THR A 148 2.22 -14.48 7.70
C THR A 148 1.20 -13.67 8.50
N ARG A 149 0.41 -12.81 7.84
CA ARG A 149 -0.55 -11.90 8.47
C ARG A 149 -1.86 -11.86 7.67
N PRO A 150 -2.56 -13.00 7.56
CA PRO A 150 -3.84 -13.04 6.86
C PRO A 150 -4.88 -12.19 7.59
N GLY A 151 -5.70 -11.51 6.80
CA GLY A 151 -6.87 -10.76 7.24
C GLY A 151 -7.95 -10.78 6.17
N ALA A 152 -9.16 -10.32 6.49
CA ALA A 152 -10.33 -10.42 5.60
C ALA A 152 -10.08 -9.87 4.18
N THR A 153 -9.33 -8.78 4.07
CA THR A 153 -8.99 -8.13 2.78
C THR A 153 -7.53 -8.32 2.38
N SER A 154 -6.82 -9.27 2.99
CA SER A 154 -5.37 -9.40 2.81
C SER A 154 -4.98 -9.85 1.40
N ASN A 155 -5.73 -10.77 0.78
CA ASN A 155 -5.52 -11.18 -0.61
C ASN A 155 -6.16 -10.22 -1.64
N ILE A 156 -6.90 -9.21 -1.19
CA ILE A 156 -7.41 -8.12 -2.04
C ILE A 156 -6.29 -7.09 -2.22
N TRP A 157 -5.76 -6.56 -1.12
CA TRP A 157 -4.71 -5.54 -1.18
C TRP A 157 -3.31 -6.12 -1.44
N GLY A 158 -3.05 -7.33 -0.94
CA GLY A 158 -1.80 -8.05 -1.13
C GLY A 158 -1.99 -9.44 -1.72
N CYS A 159 -1.01 -10.30 -1.47
CA CYS A 159 -0.98 -11.69 -1.91
C CYS A 159 -0.33 -12.58 -0.85
N SER A 160 -0.72 -13.84 -0.84
CA SER A 160 -0.19 -14.84 0.08
C SER A 160 0.49 -15.98 -0.66
N ASN A 161 1.56 -16.50 -0.05
CA ASN A 161 2.27 -17.67 -0.49
C ASN A 161 2.12 -18.75 0.59
N GLU A 162 1.25 -19.73 0.31
CA GLU A 162 0.89 -20.75 1.28
C GLU A 162 2.08 -21.64 1.67
N LEU A 163 2.95 -21.98 0.71
CA LEU A 163 4.15 -22.78 0.96
C LEU A 163 5.10 -22.04 1.91
N LEU A 164 5.41 -20.79 1.58
CA LEU A 164 6.27 -19.93 2.40
C LEU A 164 5.68 -19.74 3.80
N GLY A 165 4.37 -19.47 3.91
CA GLY A 165 3.67 -19.35 5.17
C GLY A 165 3.76 -20.61 6.05
N LYS A 166 3.55 -21.80 5.46
CA LYS A 166 3.69 -23.09 6.17
C LYS A 166 5.13 -23.31 6.66
N ARG A 167 6.12 -23.06 5.81
CA ARG A 167 7.56 -23.21 6.17
C ARG A 167 7.96 -22.26 7.29
N LEU A 168 7.58 -20.98 7.21
CA LEU A 168 7.85 -20.00 8.27
C LEU A 168 7.18 -20.39 9.59
N LYS A 169 5.95 -20.91 9.56
CA LYS A 169 5.24 -21.38 10.76
C LYS A 169 5.93 -22.60 11.39
N ALA A 170 6.33 -23.58 10.59
CA ALA A 170 7.06 -24.75 11.07
C ALA A 170 8.40 -24.33 11.69
N ARG A 171 9.19 -23.51 10.98
CA ARG A 171 10.47 -23.02 11.48
C ARG A 171 10.33 -22.17 12.75
N LYS A 172 9.26 -21.37 12.85
CA LYS A 172 8.97 -20.63 14.08
C LYS A 172 8.78 -21.57 15.28
N LYS A 173 8.10 -22.71 15.09
CA LYS A 173 7.91 -23.73 16.15
C LYS A 173 9.24 -24.34 16.57
N ASP A 174 10.09 -24.69 15.60
CA ASP A 174 11.42 -25.28 15.87
C ASP A 174 12.36 -24.31 16.59
N LEU A 175 12.35 -23.03 16.19
CA LEU A 175 13.17 -22.01 16.85
C LEU A 175 12.69 -21.73 18.29
N ARG A 176 11.39 -21.86 18.55
CA ARG A 176 10.82 -21.75 19.90
C ARG A 176 11.22 -22.93 20.79
N SER A 177 11.23 -24.16 20.27
CA SER A 177 11.67 -25.33 21.06
C SER A 177 13.16 -25.27 21.40
N GLN A 178 13.96 -24.53 20.62
CA GLN A 178 15.36 -24.22 20.93
C GLN A 178 15.54 -23.13 22.02
N GLY A 179 14.46 -22.58 22.57
CA GLY A 179 14.52 -21.57 23.63
C GLY A 179 14.96 -20.18 23.16
N LEU A 180 14.89 -19.89 21.86
CA LEU A 180 15.27 -18.58 21.33
C LEU A 180 14.24 -17.50 21.67
N SER A 181 14.71 -16.25 21.83
CA SER A 181 13.83 -15.10 22.07
C SER A 181 12.98 -14.76 20.85
N GLU A 182 11.81 -14.13 21.04
CA GLU A 182 10.95 -13.73 19.93
C GLU A 182 11.64 -12.74 18.97
N ALA A 183 12.54 -11.89 19.47
CA ALA A 183 13.35 -10.99 18.64
C ALA A 183 14.30 -11.77 17.72
N GLU A 184 14.97 -12.79 18.26
CA GLU A 184 15.88 -13.64 17.51
C GLU A 184 15.13 -14.50 16.48
N ILE A 185 14.00 -15.08 16.88
CA ILE A 185 13.10 -15.82 16.00
C ILE A 185 12.68 -14.95 14.82
N LYS A 186 12.21 -13.72 15.10
CA LYS A 186 11.79 -12.77 14.06
C LYS A 186 12.92 -12.48 13.08
N ARG A 187 14.13 -12.18 13.57
CA ARG A 187 15.31 -11.92 12.74
C ARG A 187 15.65 -13.10 11.82
N ARG A 188 15.64 -14.33 12.34
CA ARG A 188 15.92 -15.54 11.55
C ARG A 188 14.85 -15.82 10.50
N LEU A 189 13.57 -15.65 10.84
CA LEU A 189 12.48 -15.83 9.89
C LEU A 189 12.51 -14.78 8.77
N ASP A 190 12.87 -13.54 9.08
CA ASP A 190 13.02 -12.49 8.07
C ASP A 190 14.19 -12.79 7.12
N ALA A 191 15.32 -13.26 7.65
CA ALA A 191 16.48 -13.65 6.84
C ALA A 191 16.14 -14.80 5.85
N LEU A 192 15.34 -15.77 6.28
CA LEU A 192 14.87 -16.85 5.41
C LEU A 192 13.91 -16.32 4.33
N ARG A 193 12.90 -15.52 4.74
CA ARG A 193 11.87 -14.98 3.84
C ARG A 193 12.44 -14.03 2.78
N LEU A 194 13.44 -13.23 3.14
CA LEU A 194 14.07 -12.24 2.25
C LEU A 194 15.32 -12.78 1.53
N GLY A 195 15.76 -13.99 1.88
CA GLY A 195 16.96 -14.64 1.36
C GLY A 195 16.64 -16.01 0.75
N GLU A 196 16.98 -17.08 1.44
CA GLU A 196 16.93 -18.45 0.90
C GLU A 196 15.56 -18.88 0.36
N TRP A 197 14.47 -18.57 1.07
CA TRP A 197 13.11 -19.04 0.71
C TRP A 197 12.34 -18.06 -0.16
N TYR A 198 12.99 -16.97 -0.54
CA TYR A 198 12.35 -15.89 -1.26
C TYR A 198 11.80 -16.36 -2.63
N HIS A 199 12.48 -17.28 -3.31
CA HIS A 199 12.12 -17.81 -4.63
C HIS A 199 11.14 -18.99 -4.58
N GLU A 200 10.63 -19.35 -3.40
CA GLU A 200 9.84 -20.57 -3.24
C GLU A 200 8.34 -20.31 -3.35
N GLY A 201 7.66 -21.16 -4.10
CA GLY A 201 6.20 -21.19 -4.16
C GLY A 201 5.58 -20.12 -5.04
N THR A 202 4.30 -19.88 -4.83
CA THR A 202 3.49 -18.98 -5.66
C THR A 202 2.71 -18.03 -4.77
N PHE A 203 2.84 -16.74 -5.04
CA PHE A 203 1.99 -15.73 -4.42
C PHE A 203 0.66 -15.65 -5.17
N VAL A 204 -0.45 -15.66 -4.44
CA VAL A 204 -1.81 -15.58 -4.99
C VAL A 204 -2.58 -14.48 -4.30
N GLY A 205 -3.25 -13.64 -5.10
CA GLY A 205 -4.08 -12.54 -4.65
C GLY A 205 -4.24 -11.46 -5.73
N GLN A 206 -5.13 -10.50 -5.52
CA GLN A 206 -5.27 -9.35 -6.40
C GLN A 206 -4.06 -8.43 -6.32
N ASN A 207 -3.42 -8.34 -5.15
CA ASN A 207 -2.22 -7.53 -4.92
C ASN A 207 -2.41 -6.07 -5.37
N ILE A 208 -3.58 -5.47 -5.08
CA ILE A 208 -3.91 -4.10 -5.52
C ILE A 208 -2.82 -3.11 -5.09
N MET A 209 -2.32 -3.19 -3.86
CA MET A 209 -1.30 -2.27 -3.37
C MET A 209 0.02 -2.41 -4.15
N GLY A 210 0.46 -3.64 -4.41
CA GLY A 210 1.63 -3.90 -5.24
C GLY A 210 1.45 -3.41 -6.67
N LYS A 211 0.26 -3.61 -7.25
CA LYS A 211 -0.08 -3.14 -8.61
C LYS A 211 -0.17 -1.62 -8.70
N VAL A 212 -0.75 -0.94 -7.70
CA VAL A 212 -0.73 0.52 -7.60
C VAL A 212 0.72 1.04 -7.61
N LEU A 213 1.61 0.41 -6.84
CA LEU A 213 3.04 0.79 -6.85
C LEU A 213 3.70 0.54 -8.21
N MET A 214 3.40 -0.57 -8.89
CA MET A 214 3.91 -0.85 -10.23
C MET A 214 3.40 0.18 -11.26
N VAL A 215 2.11 0.51 -11.22
CA VAL A 215 1.51 1.54 -12.08
C VAL A 215 2.16 2.90 -11.85
N CYS A 216 2.34 3.33 -10.60
CA CYS A 216 3.02 4.57 -10.29
C CYS A 216 4.50 4.54 -10.73
N ARG A 217 5.22 3.43 -10.50
CA ARG A 217 6.61 3.26 -10.93
C ARG A 217 6.74 3.41 -12.45
N ASP A 218 5.87 2.76 -13.19
CA ASP A 218 5.94 2.75 -14.66
C ASP A 218 5.52 4.12 -15.22
N SER A 219 4.53 4.77 -14.61
CA SER A 219 4.15 6.17 -14.87
C SER A 219 5.30 7.15 -14.65
N LEU A 220 6.06 6.99 -13.56
CA LEU A 220 7.26 7.78 -13.29
C LEU A 220 8.35 7.59 -14.35
N ARG A 221 8.50 6.39 -14.91
CA ARG A 221 9.50 6.09 -15.95
C ARG A 221 9.12 6.66 -17.31
N THR A 222 7.84 6.63 -17.66
CA THR A 222 7.35 7.15 -18.94
C THR A 222 7.09 8.66 -18.90
N GLY A 223 7.13 9.28 -17.71
CA GLY A 223 6.78 10.69 -17.54
C GLY A 223 5.30 10.98 -17.76
N THR A 224 4.44 9.96 -17.75
CA THR A 224 3.00 10.11 -17.96
C THR A 224 2.27 9.74 -16.68
N PRO A 225 1.37 10.60 -16.15
CA PRO A 225 0.57 10.24 -14.99
C PRO A 225 -0.27 8.98 -15.20
N PRO A 226 -0.59 8.22 -14.14
CA PRO A 226 -1.47 7.07 -14.24
C PRO A 226 -2.88 7.49 -14.67
N ALA A 227 -3.58 6.62 -15.40
CA ALA A 227 -4.95 6.84 -15.87
C ALA A 227 -5.98 6.68 -14.73
N ILE A 228 -5.91 7.58 -13.73
CA ILE A 228 -6.83 7.64 -12.58
C ILE A 228 -8.20 8.10 -13.07
N ASP A 229 -9.25 7.39 -12.70
CA ASP A 229 -10.63 7.78 -13.01
C ASP A 229 -11.08 8.95 -12.10
N LEU A 230 -10.73 10.18 -12.52
CA LEU A 230 -11.14 11.39 -11.81
C LEU A 230 -12.66 11.61 -11.83
N ALA A 231 -13.38 11.06 -12.82
CA ALA A 231 -14.83 11.18 -12.88
C ALA A 231 -15.49 10.38 -11.74
N LEU A 232 -15.01 9.16 -11.49
CA LEU A 232 -15.43 8.34 -10.35
C LEU A 232 -15.13 9.04 -9.02
N LEU A 233 -13.93 9.61 -8.87
CA LEU A 233 -13.56 10.34 -7.65
C LEU A 233 -14.41 11.61 -7.44
N ARG A 234 -14.76 12.35 -8.50
CA ARG A 234 -15.71 13.47 -8.42
C ARG A 234 -17.10 13.01 -8.00
N GLN A 235 -17.58 11.89 -8.56
CA GLN A 235 -18.88 11.33 -8.22
C GLN A 235 -18.95 10.89 -6.75
N ALA A 236 -17.85 10.41 -6.20
CA ALA A 236 -17.74 10.06 -4.78
C ALA A 236 -17.86 11.28 -3.84
N ARG A 237 -17.74 12.51 -4.37
CA ARG A 237 -17.88 13.78 -3.62
C ARG A 237 -17.05 13.81 -2.34
N ILE A 238 -15.80 13.38 -2.42
CA ILE A 238 -14.88 13.26 -1.28
C ILE A 238 -14.69 14.64 -0.63
N ASN A 239 -15.33 14.89 0.52
CA ASN A 239 -15.02 16.04 1.35
C ASN A 239 -13.71 15.79 2.10
N PHE A 240 -12.75 16.67 1.92
CA PHE A 240 -11.42 16.61 2.50
C PHE A 240 -11.17 17.92 3.24
N PHE A 241 -11.14 17.85 4.57
CA PHE A 241 -10.90 18.99 5.48
C PHE A 241 -11.88 20.16 5.29
N GLY A 242 -13.14 19.86 4.97
CA GLY A 242 -14.21 20.85 4.79
C GLY A 242 -14.46 21.22 3.33
N THR A 243 -13.62 20.78 2.40
CA THR A 243 -13.73 21.11 0.98
C THR A 243 -13.98 19.85 0.15
N VAL A 244 -14.96 19.88 -0.74
CA VAL A 244 -15.15 18.78 -1.71
C VAL A 244 -14.05 18.87 -2.76
N LEU A 245 -13.29 17.80 -2.93
CA LEU A 245 -12.19 17.78 -3.88
C LEU A 245 -12.69 17.87 -5.32
N PRO A 246 -12.16 18.80 -6.14
CA PRO A 246 -12.66 19.01 -7.48
C PRO A 246 -12.15 17.96 -8.48
N PHE A 247 -10.99 17.33 -8.20
CA PHE A 247 -10.32 16.39 -9.10
C PHE A 247 -10.27 16.91 -10.55
N ALA A 248 -9.77 18.13 -10.73
CA ALA A 248 -9.72 18.79 -12.05
C ALA A 248 -8.68 18.13 -12.96
N GLU A 249 -7.53 17.78 -12.41
CA GLU A 249 -6.42 17.14 -13.10
C GLU A 249 -5.69 16.16 -12.19
N VAL A 250 -4.94 15.24 -12.81
CA VAL A 250 -4.03 14.37 -12.07
C VAL A 250 -2.78 15.19 -11.74
N PRO A 251 -2.28 15.19 -10.49
CA PRO A 251 -1.07 15.90 -10.12
C PRO A 251 0.12 15.55 -11.03
N SER A 252 0.88 16.55 -11.47
CA SER A 252 2.06 16.37 -12.33
C SER A 252 3.36 16.55 -11.53
N LEU A 253 4.49 16.04 -12.06
CA LEU A 253 5.81 16.27 -11.48
C LEU A 253 6.35 17.69 -11.71
N GLU A 254 5.69 18.47 -12.56
CA GLU A 254 6.16 19.77 -13.07
C GLU A 254 5.56 20.96 -12.31
N ASN A 255 4.80 20.71 -11.24
CA ASN A 255 4.22 21.73 -10.36
C ASN A 255 5.05 21.92 -9.08
#